data_AF-A0A482T9V6-F1
#
_entry.id   AF-A0A482T9V6-F1
#
_cell.length_a   1.000
_cell.length_b   1.000
_cell.length_c   1.000
_cell.angle_alpha   90.00
_cell.angle_beta   90.00
_cell.angle_gamma   90.00
#
_symmetry.space_group_name_H-M   'P 1'
#
loop_
_entity.id
_entity.type
_entity.pdbx_description
1 polymer ?
#
loop_
_entity_poly.entity_id
_entity_poly.type
_entity_poly.pdbx_seq_one_letter_code
_entity_poly.pdbx_strand_id
1 'polypeptide(L)'
;MHSDRAQLATPLIEVTVGIFLILAVALGFALLPVETEETATLDRTASDALSVLAAEPPEGTGPNRIAAACRSESAFETEADELDSRLRAILPDPLSYRLATPQGHVGQPRPSGIPAGTASFTTDGCTVTLWVWYV
;
A
#
# COMPACT_ATOMS: atom_id res chain seq x y z
N MET A 1 -52.56 -12.09 -44.86
CA MET A 1 -51.45 -12.29 -43.90
C MET A 1 -50.91 -10.92 -43.54
N HIS A 2 -51.51 -10.25 -42.56
CA HIS A 2 -51.00 -8.98 -42.04
C HIS A 2 -50.11 -9.31 -40.85
N SER A 3 -48.89 -8.80 -40.86
CA SER A 3 -47.83 -9.21 -39.94
C SER A 3 -48.13 -8.79 -38.51
N ASP A 4 -48.26 -9.75 -37.60
CA ASP A 4 -48.04 -9.57 -36.17
C ASP A 4 -46.55 -9.27 -35.95
N ARG A 5 -46.15 -8.03 -36.22
CA ARG A 5 -44.90 -7.50 -35.68
C ARG A 5 -45.25 -6.86 -34.35
N ALA A 6 -44.97 -7.58 -33.28
CA ALA A 6 -44.92 -7.02 -31.93
C ALA A 6 -43.86 -5.90 -31.91
N GLN A 7 -44.25 -4.71 -32.34
CA GLN A 7 -43.50 -3.49 -32.11
C GLN A 7 -43.62 -3.22 -30.62
N LEU A 8 -42.69 -3.76 -29.84
CA LEU A 8 -42.39 -3.21 -28.52
C LEU A 8 -42.31 -1.71 -28.72
N ALA A 9 -43.19 -0.97 -28.03
CA ALA A 9 -43.21 0.48 -28.13
C ALA A 9 -41.79 0.95 -27.83
N THR A 10 -41.12 1.56 -28.82
CA THR A 10 -39.78 2.15 -28.72
C THR A 10 -39.43 2.76 -27.36
N PRO A 11 -40.34 3.49 -26.66
CA PRO A 11 -40.08 3.97 -25.29
C PRO A 11 -39.69 2.89 -24.27
N LEU A 12 -40.21 1.66 -24.39
CA LEU A 12 -39.89 0.57 -23.48
C LEU A 12 -38.43 0.12 -23.63
N ILE A 13 -37.92 0.07 -24.86
CA ILE A 13 -36.52 -0.28 -25.13
C ILE A 13 -35.60 0.82 -24.59
N GLU A 14 -35.94 2.09 -24.83
CA GLU A 14 -35.17 3.24 -24.33
C GLU A 14 -35.07 3.23 -22.81
N VAL A 15 -36.18 3.06 -22.10
CA VAL A 15 -36.20 2.96 -20.64
C VAL A 15 -35.36 1.79 -20.15
N THR A 16 -35.48 0.62 -20.80
CA THR A 16 -34.72 -0.57 -20.43
C THR A 16 -33.21 -0.32 -20.57
N VAL A 17 -32.78 0.28 -21.70
CA VAL A 17 -31.37 0.64 -21.93
C VAL A 17 -30.90 1.67 -20.91
N GLY A 18 -31.70 2.68 -20.60
CA GLY A 18 -31.38 3.69 -19.58
C GLY A 18 -31.17 3.07 -18.19
N ILE A 19 -32.05 2.15 -17.78
CA ILE A 19 -31.93 1.43 -16.51
C ILE A 19 -30.65 0.59 -16.48
N PHE A 20 -30.38 -0.19 -17.55
CA PHE A 20 -29.15 -0.99 -17.62
C PHE A 20 -27.89 -0.14 -17.61
N LEU A 21 -27.91 1.03 -18.26
CA LEU A 21 -26.77 1.96 -18.25
C LEU A 21 -26.53 2.51 -16.84
N ILE A 22 -27.57 2.98 -16.15
CA ILE A 22 -27.47 3.48 -14.77
C ILE A 22 -26.97 2.37 -13.85
N LEU A 23 -27.51 1.15 -13.99
CA LEU A 23 -27.09 -0.01 -13.20
C LEU A 23 -25.63 -0.36 -13.47
N ALA A 24 -25.19 -0.38 -14.73
CA ALA A 24 -23.80 -0.64 -15.10
C ALA A 24 -22.84 0.38 -14.48
N VAL A 25 -23.18 1.67 -14.52
CA VAL A 25 -22.40 2.74 -13.88
C VAL A 25 -22.37 2.57 -12.35
N ALA A 26 -23.51 2.29 -11.73
CA ALA A 26 -23.60 2.07 -10.28
C ALA A 26 -22.78 0.85 -9.82
N LEU A 27 -22.86 -0.27 -10.55
CA LEU A 27 -22.03 -1.45 -10.29
C LEU A 27 -20.55 -1.16 -10.47
N GLY A 28 -20.18 -0.33 -11.45
CA GLY A 28 -18.80 0.15 -11.61
C GLY A 28 -18.27 0.79 -10.33
N PHE A 29 -19.02 1.72 -9.73
CA PHE A 29 -18.61 2.35 -8.46
C PHE A 29 -18.65 1.38 -7.27
N ALA A 30 -19.63 0.47 -7.21
CA ALA A 30 -19.75 -0.48 -6.12
C ALA A 30 -18.63 -1.54 -6.09
N LEU A 31 -18.01 -1.82 -7.25
CA LEU A 31 -16.97 -2.84 -7.40
C LEU A 31 -15.55 -2.28 -7.28
N LEU A 32 -15.38 -0.95 -7.32
CA LEU A 32 -14.06 -0.35 -7.17
C LEU A 32 -13.66 -0.34 -5.68
N PRO A 33 -12.47 -0.86 -5.31
CA PRO A 33 -11.96 -0.72 -3.96
C PRO A 33 -11.70 0.77 -3.70
N VAL A 34 -12.45 1.35 -2.76
CA VAL A 34 -12.17 2.69 -2.24
C VAL A 34 -11.10 2.56 -1.18
N GLU A 35 -9.98 3.25 -1.38
CA GLU A 35 -9.02 3.46 -0.31
C GLU A 35 -9.70 4.25 0.80
N THR A 36 -9.69 3.70 2.00
CA THR A 36 -10.23 4.38 3.17
C THR A 36 -9.34 5.56 3.53
N GLU A 37 -9.90 6.61 4.14
CA GLU A 37 -9.08 7.72 4.66
C GLU A 37 -8.00 7.24 5.65
N GLU A 38 -8.30 6.15 6.36
CA GLU A 38 -7.38 5.48 7.28
C GLU A 38 -6.17 4.88 6.56
N THR A 39 -6.38 4.07 5.51
CA THR A 39 -5.29 3.48 4.72
C THR A 39 -4.43 4.54 4.05
N ALA A 40 -5.06 5.59 3.48
CA ALA A 40 -4.32 6.71 2.90
C ALA A 40 -3.47 7.48 3.92
N THR A 41 -3.92 7.53 5.18
CA THR A 41 -3.13 8.11 6.28
C THR A 41 -1.96 7.20 6.65
N LEU A 42 -2.19 5.88 6.75
CA LEU A 42 -1.13 4.91 7.03
C LEU A 42 -0.06 4.87 5.92
N ASP A 43 -0.44 4.96 4.65
CA ASP A 43 0.51 5.04 3.52
C ASP A 43 1.42 6.26 3.63
N ARG A 44 0.83 7.42 3.98
CA ARG A 44 1.59 8.66 4.19
C ARG A 44 2.55 8.51 5.36
N THR A 45 2.09 7.96 6.48
CA THR A 45 2.94 7.69 7.65
C THR A 45 4.10 6.75 7.29
N ALA A 46 3.86 5.69 6.52
CA ALA A 46 4.91 4.79 6.06
C ALA A 46 5.92 5.50 5.13
N SER A 47 5.44 6.34 4.22
CA SER A 47 6.29 7.13 3.32
C SER A 47 7.17 8.14 4.06
N ASP A 48 6.62 8.83 5.05
CA ASP A 48 7.34 9.79 5.87
C ASP A 48 8.42 9.09 6.70
N ALA A 49 8.09 7.94 7.31
CA ALA A 49 9.04 7.13 8.05
C ALA A 49 10.20 6.63 7.15
N LEU A 50 9.91 6.14 5.94
CA LEU A 50 10.95 5.74 4.99
C LEU A 50 11.82 6.93 4.56
N SER A 51 11.23 8.11 4.38
CA SER A 51 11.97 9.31 4.01
C SER A 51 12.95 9.74 5.11
N VAL A 52 12.55 9.61 6.38
CA VAL A 52 13.44 9.85 7.53
C VAL A 52 14.59 8.84 7.53
N LEU A 53 14.31 7.54 7.40
CA LEU A 53 15.35 6.50 7.35
C LEU A 53 16.31 6.68 6.15
N ALA A 54 15.81 7.12 5.00
CA ALA A 54 16.61 7.38 3.81
C ALA A 54 17.56 8.58 3.96
N ALA A 55 17.26 9.50 4.88
CA ALA A 55 18.07 10.68 5.18
C ALA A 55 19.12 10.42 6.28
N GLU A 56 19.09 9.26 6.92
CA GLU A 56 19.96 8.94 8.04
C GLU A 56 21.29 8.30 7.60
N PRO A 57 22.39 8.64 8.29
CA PRO A 57 23.67 7.99 8.04
C PRO A 57 23.59 6.50 8.40
N PRO A 58 24.29 5.62 7.66
CA PRO A 58 24.41 4.23 8.04
C PRO A 58 25.32 4.06 9.26
N GLU A 59 25.12 2.99 10.03
CA GLU A 59 26.11 2.54 11.01
C GLU A 59 27.35 1.95 10.30
N GLY A 60 27.13 1.30 9.16
CA GLY A 60 28.15 0.74 8.29
C GLY A 60 28.62 1.69 7.18
N THR A 61 28.72 1.16 5.96
CA THR A 61 29.17 1.91 4.78
C THR A 61 28.01 2.18 3.82
N GLY A 62 28.04 3.29 3.11
CA GLY A 62 27.06 3.57 2.05
C GLY A 62 26.52 5.00 2.14
N PRO A 63 25.65 5.37 1.20
CA PRO A 63 25.12 6.73 1.14
C PRO A 63 24.08 7.02 2.22
N ASN A 64 23.34 6.00 2.67
CA ASN A 64 22.36 6.10 3.75
C ASN A 64 22.10 4.71 4.37
N ARG A 65 21.40 4.71 5.50
CA ARG A 65 21.04 3.52 6.28
C ARG A 65 20.30 2.45 5.47
N ILE A 66 19.31 2.85 4.67
CA ILE A 66 18.54 1.93 3.81
C ILE A 66 19.43 1.26 2.77
N ALA A 67 20.29 2.03 2.10
CA ALA A 67 21.21 1.52 1.09
C ALA A 67 22.27 0.60 1.70
N ALA A 68 22.75 0.89 2.92
CA ALA A 68 23.68 0.02 3.63
C ALA A 68 23.05 -1.34 3.95
N ALA A 69 21.82 -1.36 4.48
CA ALA A 69 21.08 -2.57 4.82
C ALA A 69 20.80 -3.47 3.59
N CYS A 70 20.73 -2.90 2.39
CA CYS A 70 20.48 -3.64 1.16
C CYS A 70 21.70 -4.41 0.62
N ARG A 71 22.94 -4.09 1.04
CA ARG A 71 24.17 -4.57 0.37
C ARG A 71 24.44 -6.07 0.55
N SER A 72 24.18 -6.60 1.74
CA SER A 72 24.40 -8.01 2.09
C SER A 72 23.65 -8.36 3.38
N GLU A 73 23.47 -9.65 3.64
CA GLU A 73 22.87 -10.14 4.90
C GLU A 73 23.62 -9.62 6.14
N SER A 74 24.96 -9.67 6.14
CA SER A 74 25.77 -9.12 7.24
C SER A 74 25.67 -7.60 7.41
N ALA A 75 25.48 -6.86 6.30
CA ALA A 75 25.26 -5.42 6.36
C ALA A 75 23.85 -5.10 6.89
N PHE A 76 22.85 -5.91 6.52
CA PHE A 76 21.52 -5.83 7.09
C PHE A 76 21.54 -6.08 8.61
N GLU A 77 22.21 -7.13 9.08
CA GLU A 77 22.34 -7.42 10.52
C GLU A 77 22.98 -6.26 11.29
N THR A 78 23.95 -5.56 10.69
CA THR A 78 24.59 -4.38 11.30
C THR A 78 23.62 -3.22 11.48
N GLU A 79 22.72 -3.00 10.52
CA GLU A 79 21.77 -1.88 10.54
C GLU A 79 20.43 -2.23 11.23
N ALA A 80 20.14 -3.51 11.46
CA ALA A 80 18.81 -3.99 11.85
C ALA A 80 18.31 -3.42 13.20
N ASP A 81 19.17 -3.41 14.21
CA ASP A 81 18.82 -2.92 15.55
C ASP A 81 18.50 -1.43 15.53
N GLU A 82 19.29 -0.67 14.77
CA GLU A 82 19.14 0.77 14.67
C GLU A 82 17.94 1.15 13.79
N LEU A 83 17.65 0.38 12.73
CA LEU A 83 16.40 0.48 11.97
C LEU A 83 15.17 0.23 12.87
N ASP A 84 15.22 -0.79 13.74
CA ASP A 84 14.13 -1.10 14.68
C ASP A 84 13.93 0.03 15.70
N SER A 85 15.02 0.42 16.36
CA SER A 85 15.05 1.51 17.33
C SER A 85 14.49 2.79 16.73
N ARG A 86 14.92 3.12 15.51
CA ARG A 86 14.48 4.34 14.86
C ARG A 86 13.01 4.31 14.44
N LEU A 87 12.54 3.20 13.88
CA LEU A 87 11.13 3.05 13.51
C LEU A 87 10.21 3.20 14.72
N ARG A 88 10.58 2.63 15.87
CA ARG A 88 9.82 2.83 17.14
C ARG A 88 9.80 4.27 17.60
N ALA A 89 10.85 5.03 17.34
CA ALA A 89 10.95 6.42 17.77
C ALA A 89 10.18 7.40 16.87
N ILE A 90 10.05 7.10 15.58
CA ILE A 90 9.41 8.00 14.60
C ILE A 90 7.95 7.66 14.32
N LEU A 91 7.55 6.40 14.45
CA LEU A 91 6.17 6.00 14.25
C LEU A 91 5.34 6.38 15.48
N PRO A 92 4.17 7.02 15.30
CA PRO A 92 3.29 7.30 16.40
C PRO A 92 2.69 6.00 16.96
N ASP A 93 2.56 5.93 18.29
CA ASP A 93 1.72 4.90 18.91
C ASP A 93 0.25 5.10 18.52
N PRO A 94 -0.55 4.04 18.29
CA PRO A 94 -0.26 2.62 18.53
C PRO A 94 0.05 1.85 17.23
N LEU A 95 1.01 2.31 16.41
CA LEU A 95 1.35 1.62 15.16
C LEU A 95 2.36 0.49 15.37
N SER A 96 2.06 -0.67 14.77
CA SER A 96 3.05 -1.70 14.47
C SER A 96 3.56 -1.56 13.05
N TYR A 97 4.73 -2.14 12.80
CA TYR A 97 5.38 -2.06 11.49
C TYR A 97 6.10 -3.35 11.10
N ARG A 98 6.33 -3.49 9.79
CA ARG A 98 7.27 -4.44 9.19
C ARG A 98 8.05 -3.73 8.10
N LEU A 99 9.36 -3.67 8.24
CA LEU A 99 10.27 -3.27 7.17
C LEU A 99 10.82 -4.54 6.52
N ALA A 100 10.74 -4.67 5.20
CA ALA A 100 11.40 -5.74 4.46
C ALA A 100 12.40 -5.17 3.45
N THR A 101 13.58 -5.78 3.44
CA THR A 101 14.61 -5.60 2.44
C THR A 101 14.82 -6.94 1.71
N PRO A 102 15.58 -6.97 0.60
CA PRO A 102 15.99 -8.22 -0.02
C PRO A 102 16.81 -9.14 0.89
N GLN A 103 17.46 -8.57 1.93
CA GLN A 103 18.39 -9.29 2.81
C GLN A 103 17.74 -9.75 4.12
N GLY A 104 16.59 -9.17 4.51
CA GLY A 104 15.99 -9.45 5.81
C GLY A 104 14.79 -8.57 6.13
N HIS A 105 14.30 -8.67 7.36
CA HIS A 105 13.14 -7.90 7.84
C HIS A 105 13.31 -7.43 9.28
N VAL A 106 12.69 -6.29 9.59
CA VAL A 106 12.66 -5.66 10.92
C VAL A 106 11.19 -5.43 11.33
N GLY A 107 10.89 -5.52 12.62
CA GLY A 107 9.55 -5.36 13.17
C GLY A 107 8.73 -6.65 13.24
N GLN A 108 7.42 -6.51 13.39
CA GLN A 108 6.51 -7.63 13.63
C GLN A 108 6.00 -8.26 12.33
N PRO A 109 5.66 -9.55 12.31
CA PRO A 109 4.99 -10.13 11.15
C PRO A 109 3.59 -9.51 10.97
N ARG A 110 3.29 -9.04 9.77
CA ARG A 110 1.99 -8.43 9.43
C ARG A 110 0.85 -9.45 9.67
N PRO A 111 -0.15 -9.12 10.51
CA PRO A 111 -1.36 -9.92 10.64
C PRO A 111 -2.14 -10.03 9.32
N SER A 112 -2.85 -11.13 9.11
CA SER A 112 -3.74 -11.28 7.96
C SER A 112 -5.07 -10.54 8.19
N GLY A 113 -5.54 -9.82 7.17
CA GLY A 113 -6.90 -9.25 7.16
C GLY A 113 -7.06 -7.89 7.87
N ILE A 114 -5.98 -7.27 8.34
CA ILE A 114 -6.01 -5.92 8.93
C ILE A 114 -5.59 -4.90 7.85
N PRO A 115 -6.28 -3.74 7.75
CA PRO A 115 -5.80 -2.62 6.94
C PRO A 115 -4.39 -2.22 7.34
N ALA A 116 -3.51 -2.10 6.35
CA ALA A 116 -2.13 -1.66 6.55
C ALA A 116 -1.77 -0.65 5.48
N GLY A 117 -1.09 0.40 5.89
CA GLY A 117 -0.41 1.28 4.95
C GLY A 117 0.88 0.66 4.47
N THR A 118 1.29 1.00 3.26
CA THR A 118 2.49 0.51 2.60
C THR A 118 3.22 1.65 1.90
N ALA A 119 4.53 1.67 2.03
CA ALA A 119 5.39 2.53 1.23
C ALA A 119 6.62 1.75 0.79
N SER A 120 7.15 2.08 -0.38
CA SER A 120 8.36 1.47 -0.91
C SER A 120 9.38 2.54 -1.27
N PHE A 121 10.64 2.30 -0.94
CA PHE A 121 11.77 3.12 -1.31
C PHE A 121 12.75 2.29 -2.14
N THR A 122 13.16 2.81 -3.29
CA THR A 122 14.05 2.11 -4.22
C THR A 122 15.39 2.83 -4.29
N THR A 123 16.48 2.10 -4.09
CA THR A 123 17.86 2.60 -4.17
C THR A 123 18.74 1.57 -4.86
N ASP A 124 19.59 1.95 -5.82
CA ASP A 124 20.60 1.11 -6.49
C ASP A 124 20.25 -0.39 -6.62
N GLY A 125 19.10 -0.71 -7.23
CA GLY A 125 18.66 -2.10 -7.45
C GLY A 125 18.05 -2.83 -6.24
N CYS A 126 17.93 -2.15 -5.10
CA CYS A 126 17.22 -2.60 -3.92
C CYS A 126 15.86 -1.92 -3.80
N THR A 127 14.83 -2.68 -3.45
CA THR A 127 13.53 -2.14 -3.03
C THR A 127 13.30 -2.52 -1.58
N VAL A 128 13.03 -1.52 -0.75
CA VAL A 128 12.67 -1.69 0.65
C VAL A 128 11.21 -1.31 0.80
N THR A 129 10.44 -2.14 1.48
CA THR A 129 9.01 -1.91 1.69
C THR A 129 8.72 -1.87 3.19
N LEU A 130 8.02 -0.81 3.61
CA LEU A 130 7.53 -0.62 4.96
C LEU A 130 6.02 -0.80 4.96
N TRP A 131 5.53 -1.70 5.80
CA TRP A 131 4.12 -1.81 6.15
C TRP A 131 3.90 -1.26 7.56
N VAL A 132 2.80 -0.55 7.77
CA VAL A 132 2.36 -0.04 9.07
C VAL A 132 0.88 -0.33 9.30
N TRP A 133 0.49 -0.65 10.52
CA TRP A 133 -0.90 -0.94 10.89
C TRP A 133 -1.16 -0.62 12.36
N TYR A 134 -2.41 -0.36 12.72
CA TYR A 134 -2.81 -0.19 14.12
C TYR A 134 -2.78 -1.53 14.87
N VAL A 135 -2.36 -1.49 16.13
CA VAL A 135 -2.41 -2.62 17.08
C VAL A 135 -3.66 -2.56 17.94
#